data_AF-A0A235GC07-F1
#
_entry.id   AF-A0A235GC07-F1
#
_cell.length_a   1.000
_cell.length_b   1.000
_cell.length_c   1.000
_cell.angle_alpha   90.00
_cell.angle_beta   90.00
_cell.angle_gamma   90.00
#
_symmetry.space_group_name_H-M   'P 1'
#
loop_
_entity.id
_entity.type
_entity.pdbx_description
1 polymer ?
#
loop_
_entity_poly.entity_id
_entity_poly.type
_entity_poly.pdbx_seq_one_letter_code
_entity_poly.pdbx_strand_id
1 'polypeptide(L)'
;MGPNKSGGRARRSALALALGAVAVGSVAIVGCSGSVEGSPKPNAAQAADYQAEVTSSVVAVSSSKAAAAAAENAFAICEEMMIRSKDDVATFNVYIDANNNDASDVKAKGRAAVSSADEMASWLNDVAGDLPSELSGLFVDLADSLSETARVVERSHSASEINSITDTNNSIRDSIRSECGAL
;
A
#
# COMPACT_ATOMS: atom_id res chain seq x y z
N MET A 1 14.61 6.98 -65.16
CA MET A 1 14.46 8.17 -64.30
C MET A 1 14.85 7.83 -62.86
N GLY A 2 16.03 8.26 -62.39
CA GLY A 2 16.10 8.91 -61.07
C GLY A 2 15.71 10.39 -61.23
N PRO A 3 15.75 11.27 -60.20
CA PRO A 3 16.52 11.13 -58.95
C PRO A 3 15.88 11.73 -57.65
N ASN A 4 16.57 11.55 -56.51
CA ASN A 4 16.89 12.53 -55.42
C ASN A 4 15.80 13.45 -54.81
N LYS A 5 15.76 13.80 -53.52
CA LYS A 5 16.88 14.14 -52.60
C LYS A 5 16.38 14.49 -51.16
N SER A 6 17.23 14.19 -50.16
CA SER A 6 17.54 14.94 -48.91
C SER A 6 16.42 15.31 -47.93
N GLY A 7 16.43 14.92 -46.64
CA GLY A 7 17.44 15.14 -45.60
C GLY A 7 16.72 15.86 -44.42
N GLY A 8 17.01 15.73 -43.12
CA GLY A 8 17.92 14.93 -42.33
C GLY A 8 17.71 15.20 -40.83
N ARG A 9 18.52 14.51 -40.01
CA ARG A 9 19.08 14.94 -38.71
C ARG A 9 18.20 14.90 -37.42
N ALA A 10 18.38 13.79 -36.70
CA ALA A 10 18.78 13.65 -35.28
C ALA A 10 17.97 14.30 -34.13
N ARG A 11 17.61 13.46 -33.14
CA ARG A 11 18.08 13.51 -31.72
C ARG A 11 17.50 12.30 -30.93
N ARG A 12 18.36 11.41 -30.41
CA ARG A 12 18.68 11.19 -28.96
C ARG A 12 17.46 10.64 -28.17
N SER A 13 17.49 9.46 -27.55
CA SER A 13 18.52 8.96 -26.63
C SER A 13 18.48 7.43 -26.55
N ALA A 14 19.63 6.80 -26.80
CA ALA A 14 19.89 5.41 -26.44
C ALA A 14 20.42 5.38 -25.00
N LEU A 15 19.74 4.67 -24.09
CA LEU A 15 20.32 4.29 -22.82
C LEU A 15 20.98 2.92 -23.03
N ALA A 16 22.26 2.94 -23.39
CA ALA A 16 23.05 1.73 -23.58
C ALA A 16 23.33 1.08 -22.22
N LEU A 17 22.89 -0.17 -22.04
CA LEU A 17 23.37 -1.02 -20.96
C LEU A 17 24.88 -1.22 -21.15
N ALA A 18 25.67 -0.73 -20.20
CA ALA A 18 27.09 -0.98 -20.12
C ALA A 18 27.31 -2.45 -19.71
N LEU A 19 27.49 -3.33 -20.69
CA LEU A 19 28.17 -4.61 -20.51
C LEU A 19 29.65 -4.28 -20.26
N GLY A 20 30.07 -4.30 -18.99
CA GLY A 20 31.47 -4.18 -18.60
C GLY A 20 32.24 -5.41 -19.09
N ALA A 21 32.79 -5.33 -20.29
CA ALA A 21 33.79 -6.28 -20.76
C ALA A 21 35.07 -6.09 -19.94
N VAL A 22 35.45 -7.08 -19.14
CA VAL A 22 36.79 -7.13 -18.56
C VAL A 22 37.75 -7.47 -19.70
N ALA A 23 38.32 -6.43 -20.30
CA ALA A 23 39.48 -6.56 -21.16
C ALA A 23 40.68 -6.95 -20.28
N VAL A 24 41.02 -8.24 -20.25
CA VAL A 24 42.31 -8.68 -19.73
C VAL A 24 43.36 -8.25 -20.75
N GLY A 25 44.06 -7.16 -20.46
CA GLY A 25 45.10 -6.62 -21.31
C GLY A 25 46.25 -7.60 -21.45
N SER A 26 46.38 -8.23 -22.62
CA SER A 26 47.63 -8.84 -23.04
C SER A 26 48.53 -7.74 -23.61
N VAL A 27 49.31 -7.09 -22.74
CA VAL A 27 50.43 -6.26 -23.19
C VAL A 27 51.54 -7.21 -23.62
N ALA A 28 51.64 -7.47 -24.93
CA ALA A 28 52.81 -8.11 -25.50
C ALA A 28 53.97 -7.11 -25.53
N ILE A 29 54.72 -7.02 -24.42
CA ILE A 29 56.01 -6.34 -24.41
C ILE A 29 56.97 -7.24 -25.20
N VAL A 30 57.18 -6.90 -26.47
CA VAL A 30 58.23 -7.47 -27.31
C VAL A 30 59.57 -6.89 -26.82
N GLY A 31 60.25 -7.62 -25.95
CA GLY A 31 61.59 -7.27 -25.48
C GLY A 31 61.97 -8.01 -24.20
N CYS A 32 62.82 -9.03 -24.33
CA CYS A 32 63.52 -9.78 -23.26
C CYS A 32 62.86 -9.73 -21.87
N SER A 33 61.72 -10.38 -21.67
CA SER A 33 61.08 -10.48 -20.35
C SER A 33 60.64 -11.92 -20.12
N GLY A 34 61.21 -12.58 -19.11
CA GLY A 34 60.86 -13.94 -18.73
C GLY A 34 59.37 -14.05 -18.41
N SER A 35 58.72 -15.07 -18.95
CA SER A 35 57.32 -15.37 -18.68
C SER A 35 57.13 -15.58 -17.18
N VAL A 36 56.43 -14.65 -16.51
CA VAL A 36 55.91 -14.90 -15.18
C VAL A 36 54.63 -15.71 -15.39
N GLU A 37 54.73 -17.02 -15.21
CA GLU A 37 53.60 -17.94 -15.24
C GLU A 37 52.77 -17.75 -13.96
N GLY A 38 52.02 -16.65 -13.92
CA GLY A 38 51.07 -16.36 -12.85
C GLY A 38 49.70 -16.85 -13.25
N SER A 39 49.27 -18.02 -12.77
CA SER A 39 47.84 -18.36 -12.80
C SER A 39 47.10 -17.33 -11.94
N PRO A 40 46.20 -16.50 -12.49
CA PRO A 40 45.42 -15.57 -11.68
C PRO A 40 44.52 -16.39 -10.76
N LYS A 41 44.94 -16.61 -9.52
CA LYS A 41 44.08 -17.17 -8.48
C LYS A 41 43.22 -16.02 -7.96
N PRO A 42 41.88 -16.10 -8.06
CA PRO A 42 41.01 -15.11 -7.44
C PRO A 42 41.37 -15.00 -5.97
N ASN A 43 41.53 -13.77 -5.47
CA ASN A 43 41.67 -13.56 -4.04
C ASN A 43 40.33 -13.93 -3.39
N ALA A 44 40.26 -15.10 -2.76
CA ALA A 44 39.05 -15.63 -2.16
C ALA A 44 38.41 -14.69 -1.12
N ALA A 45 39.21 -13.84 -0.45
CA ALA A 45 38.71 -12.84 0.48
C ALA A 45 37.96 -11.71 -0.26
N GLN A 46 38.53 -11.17 -1.34
CA GLN A 46 37.85 -10.13 -2.14
C GLN A 46 36.59 -10.64 -2.84
N ALA A 47 36.55 -11.92 -3.20
CA ALA A 47 35.36 -12.56 -3.74
C ALA A 47 34.24 -12.70 -2.69
N ALA A 48 34.59 -13.03 -1.44
CA ALA A 48 33.64 -13.13 -0.33
C ALA A 48 33.08 -11.75 0.07
N ASP A 49 33.94 -10.73 0.14
CA ASP A 49 33.54 -9.36 0.48
C ASP A 49 32.57 -8.79 -0.58
N TYR A 50 32.87 -8.97 -1.86
CA TYR A 50 31.98 -8.56 -2.95
C TYR A 50 30.62 -9.29 -2.92
N GLN A 51 30.61 -10.59 -2.62
CA GLN A 51 29.36 -11.34 -2.48
C GLN A 51 28.51 -10.84 -1.30
N ALA A 52 29.14 -10.47 -0.19
CA ALA A 52 28.46 -9.88 0.96
C ALA A 52 27.85 -8.51 0.62
N GLU A 53 28.59 -7.64 -0.07
CA GLU A 53 28.12 -6.32 -0.51
C GLU A 53 26.98 -6.41 -1.52
N VAL A 54 27.06 -7.32 -2.49
CA VAL A 54 25.98 -7.57 -3.46
C VAL A 54 24.74 -8.12 -2.76
N THR A 55 24.90 -9.07 -1.83
CA THR A 55 23.77 -9.62 -1.06
C THR A 55 23.11 -8.53 -0.22
N SER A 56 23.89 -7.72 0.49
CA SER A 56 23.40 -6.58 1.27
C SER A 56 22.64 -5.57 0.40
N SER A 57 23.19 -5.23 -0.77
CA SER A 57 22.55 -4.32 -1.72
C SER A 57 21.24 -4.87 -2.29
N VAL A 58 21.20 -6.17 -2.62
CA VAL A 58 19.98 -6.83 -3.13
C VAL A 58 18.92 -6.92 -2.05
N VAL A 59 19.29 -7.21 -0.80
CA VAL A 59 18.37 -7.20 0.34
C VAL A 59 17.83 -5.79 0.57
N ALA A 60 18.69 -4.77 0.53
CA ALA A 60 18.27 -3.38 0.68
C ALA A 60 17.32 -2.93 -0.44
N VAL A 61 17.64 -3.20 -1.72
CA VAL A 61 16.78 -2.85 -2.86
C VAL A 61 15.46 -3.61 -2.83
N SER A 62 15.49 -4.90 -2.50
CA SER A 62 14.27 -5.72 -2.36
C SER A 62 13.41 -5.20 -1.21
N SER A 63 14.02 -4.84 -0.09
CA SER A 63 13.35 -4.23 1.06
C SER A 63 12.73 -2.88 0.70
N SER A 64 13.44 -2.01 -0.04
CA SER A 64 12.89 -0.73 -0.51
C SER A 64 11.70 -0.90 -1.44
N LYS A 65 11.72 -1.88 -2.36
CA LYS A 65 10.58 -2.17 -3.22
C LYS A 65 9.38 -2.71 -2.43
N ALA A 66 9.61 -3.61 -1.49
CA ALA A 66 8.56 -4.15 -0.64
C ALA A 66 7.92 -3.05 0.22
N ALA A 67 8.73 -2.15 0.79
CA ALA A 67 8.24 -1.01 1.56
C ALA A 67 7.41 -0.04 0.69
N ALA A 68 7.85 0.25 -0.52
CA ALA A 68 7.09 1.10 -1.45
C ALA A 68 5.74 0.46 -1.82
N ALA A 69 5.71 -0.83 -2.14
CA ALA A 69 4.47 -1.55 -2.45
C ALA A 69 3.51 -1.60 -1.24
N ALA A 70 4.03 -1.78 -0.02
CA ALA A 70 3.23 -1.74 1.20
C ALA A 70 2.63 -0.35 1.44
N ALA A 71 3.38 0.72 1.20
CA ALA A 71 2.87 2.09 1.30
C ALA A 71 1.77 2.37 0.26
N GLU A 72 1.99 2.00 -1.01
CA GLU A 72 0.97 2.13 -2.07
C GLU A 72 -0.30 1.36 -1.73
N ASN A 73 -0.18 0.15 -1.18
CA ASN A 73 -1.32 -0.64 -0.74
C ASN A 73 -2.06 0.02 0.44
N ALA A 74 -1.34 0.52 1.44
CA ALA A 74 -1.93 1.23 2.57
C ALA A 74 -2.70 2.48 2.12
N PHE A 75 -2.16 3.26 1.17
CA PHE A 75 -2.87 4.38 0.57
C PHE A 75 -4.17 3.95 -0.11
N ALA A 76 -4.13 2.89 -0.92
CA ALA A 76 -5.33 2.40 -1.61
C ALA A 76 -6.40 1.92 -0.62
N ILE A 77 -6.02 1.24 0.46
CA ILE A 77 -6.93 0.83 1.53
C ILE A 77 -7.53 2.07 2.22
N CYS A 78 -6.71 3.08 2.51
CA CYS A 78 -7.18 4.34 3.09
C CYS A 78 -8.18 5.09 2.18
N GLU A 79 -7.94 5.15 0.87
CA GLU A 79 -8.88 5.75 -0.07
C GLU A 79 -10.22 5.00 -0.08
N GLU A 80 -10.17 3.67 -0.15
CA GLU A 80 -11.37 2.84 -0.14
C GLU A 80 -12.13 2.93 1.19
N MET A 81 -11.42 3.03 2.32
CA MET A 81 -11.99 3.29 3.64
C MET A 81 -12.81 4.58 3.64
N MET A 82 -12.30 5.66 3.03
CA MET A 82 -13.02 6.93 2.96
C MET A 82 -14.30 6.84 2.12
N ILE A 83 -14.27 6.08 1.03
CA ILE A 83 -15.44 5.84 0.17
C ILE A 83 -16.49 5.02 0.93
N ARG A 84 -16.11 3.85 1.44
CA ARG A 84 -17.00 2.97 2.22
C ARG A 84 -17.58 3.66 3.45
N SER A 85 -16.77 4.44 4.16
CA SER A 85 -17.21 5.23 5.31
C SER A 85 -18.32 6.21 4.96
N LYS A 86 -18.27 6.82 3.77
CA LYS A 86 -19.29 7.78 3.34
C LYS A 86 -20.61 7.06 3.05
N ASP A 87 -20.56 5.92 2.38
CA ASP A 87 -21.74 5.13 2.03
C ASP A 87 -22.40 4.51 3.27
N ASP A 88 -21.60 4.03 4.22
CA ASP A 88 -22.07 3.50 5.50
C ASP A 88 -22.78 4.58 6.33
N VAL A 89 -22.14 5.75 6.50
CA VAL A 89 -22.74 6.89 7.21
C VAL A 89 -24.02 7.36 6.52
N ALA A 90 -24.06 7.39 5.19
CA ALA A 90 -25.27 7.76 4.45
C ALA A 90 -26.41 6.77 4.74
N THR A 91 -26.12 5.47 4.78
CA THR A 91 -27.11 4.43 5.06
C THR A 91 -27.63 4.51 6.50
N PHE A 92 -26.73 4.74 7.46
CA PHE A 92 -27.10 4.95 8.86
C PHE A 92 -27.97 6.21 9.03
N ASN A 93 -27.63 7.32 8.36
CA ASN A 93 -28.42 8.55 8.43
C ASN A 93 -29.85 8.37 7.88
N VAL A 94 -30.02 7.57 6.81
CA VAL A 94 -31.36 7.22 6.30
C VAL A 94 -32.19 6.50 7.36
N TYR A 95 -31.57 5.63 8.16
CA TYR A 95 -32.21 4.99 9.29
C TYR A 95 -32.57 6.00 10.40
N ILE A 96 -31.62 6.85 10.80
CA ILE A 96 -31.84 7.89 11.83
C ILE A 96 -32.99 8.81 11.43
N ASP A 97 -33.04 9.27 10.18
CA ASP A 97 -34.13 10.10 9.67
C ASP A 97 -35.49 9.37 9.76
N ALA A 98 -35.54 8.10 9.38
CA ALA A 98 -36.77 7.31 9.49
C ALA A 98 -37.21 7.10 10.94
N ASN A 99 -36.26 6.86 11.84
CA ASN A 99 -36.52 6.67 13.26
C ASN A 99 -37.03 7.96 13.91
N ASN A 100 -36.42 9.11 13.61
CA ASN A 100 -36.82 10.42 14.15
C ASN A 100 -38.21 10.88 13.67
N ASN A 101 -38.69 10.37 12.54
CA ASN A 101 -39.97 10.74 11.95
C ASN A 101 -41.06 9.66 12.12
N ASP A 102 -40.82 8.64 12.96
CA ASP A 102 -41.74 7.51 13.16
C ASP A 102 -42.19 6.87 11.82
N ALA A 103 -41.28 6.80 10.85
CA ALA A 103 -41.60 6.32 9.52
C ALA A 103 -42.03 4.85 9.52
N SER A 104 -43.02 4.50 8.71
CA SER A 104 -43.55 3.13 8.63
C SER A 104 -42.51 2.10 8.16
N ASP A 105 -41.45 2.55 7.49
CA ASP A 105 -40.35 1.73 6.97
C ASP A 105 -39.10 1.73 7.86
N VAL A 106 -39.14 2.31 9.07
CA VAL A 106 -38.00 2.41 10.00
C VAL A 106 -37.30 1.06 10.22
N LYS A 107 -38.07 -0.03 10.37
CA LYS A 107 -37.52 -1.38 10.56
C LYS A 107 -36.75 -1.88 9.33
N ALA A 108 -37.17 -1.53 8.13
CA ALA A 108 -36.49 -1.93 6.91
C ALA A 108 -35.16 -1.16 6.76
N LYS A 109 -35.18 0.15 7.03
CA LYS A 109 -33.98 0.99 7.01
C LYS A 109 -32.99 0.63 8.12
N GLY A 110 -33.47 0.25 9.30
CA GLY A 110 -32.63 -0.27 10.37
C GLY A 110 -31.88 -1.53 9.95
N ARG A 111 -32.53 -2.49 9.28
CA ARG A 111 -31.85 -3.67 8.73
C ARG A 111 -30.83 -3.32 7.65
N ALA A 112 -31.10 -2.30 6.81
CA ALA A 112 -30.13 -1.84 5.83
C ALA A 112 -28.89 -1.21 6.49
N ALA A 113 -29.08 -0.42 7.55
CA ALA A 113 -28.00 0.15 8.34
C ALA A 113 -27.17 -0.95 9.05
N VAL A 114 -27.82 -1.96 9.62
CA VAL A 114 -27.15 -3.14 10.21
C VAL A 114 -26.30 -3.86 9.17
N SER A 115 -26.86 -4.20 8.01
CA SER A 115 -26.12 -4.88 6.93
C SER A 115 -24.91 -4.07 6.48
N SER A 116 -25.08 -2.75 6.31
CA SER A 116 -23.97 -1.85 5.94
C SER A 116 -22.86 -1.85 6.99
N ALA A 117 -23.22 -1.74 8.27
CA ALA A 117 -22.27 -1.74 9.38
C ALA A 117 -21.50 -3.08 9.46
N ASP A 118 -22.18 -4.21 9.30
CA ASP A 118 -21.57 -5.54 9.32
C ASP A 118 -20.64 -5.77 8.11
N GLU A 119 -21.07 -5.35 6.90
CA GLU A 119 -20.24 -5.41 5.69
C GLU A 119 -18.99 -4.55 5.83
N MET A 120 -19.12 -3.35 6.38
CA MET A 120 -17.99 -2.47 6.64
C MET A 120 -17.06 -3.06 7.71
N ALA A 121 -17.61 -3.58 8.81
CA ALA A 121 -16.82 -4.23 9.86
C ALA A 121 -16.05 -5.45 9.34
N SER A 122 -16.68 -6.28 8.51
CA SER A 122 -16.01 -7.41 7.86
C SER A 122 -14.85 -6.94 6.99
N TRP A 123 -15.10 -5.95 6.13
CA TRP A 123 -14.07 -5.42 5.24
C TRP A 123 -12.89 -4.81 6.01
N LEU A 124 -13.16 -4.04 7.07
CA LEU A 124 -12.12 -3.46 7.94
C LEU A 124 -11.22 -4.55 8.54
N ASN A 125 -11.81 -5.63 9.06
CA ASN A 125 -11.06 -6.75 9.61
C ASN A 125 -10.24 -7.48 8.55
N ASP A 126 -10.78 -7.65 7.34
CA ASP A 126 -10.10 -8.35 6.25
C ASP A 126 -8.83 -7.61 5.80
N VAL A 127 -8.85 -6.26 5.79
CA VAL A 127 -7.72 -5.44 5.30
C VAL A 127 -6.79 -4.96 6.42
N ALA A 128 -7.17 -5.09 7.69
CA ALA A 128 -6.39 -4.58 8.82
C ALA A 128 -4.96 -5.16 8.88
N GLY A 129 -4.77 -6.42 8.45
CA GLY A 129 -3.46 -7.07 8.44
C GLY A 129 -2.47 -6.49 7.41
N ASP A 130 -2.96 -5.74 6.44
CA ASP A 130 -2.16 -5.15 5.37
C ASP A 130 -1.69 -3.72 5.70
N LEU A 131 -2.04 -3.22 6.90
CA LEU A 131 -1.78 -1.85 7.34
C LEU A 131 -0.66 -1.80 8.40
N PRO A 132 0.01 -0.63 8.56
CA PRO A 132 0.83 -0.35 9.73
C PRO A 132 0.05 -0.55 11.02
N SER A 133 0.73 -0.95 12.11
CA SER A 133 0.08 -1.38 13.36
C SER A 133 -0.91 -0.36 13.95
N GLU A 134 -0.62 0.93 13.84
CA GLU A 134 -1.50 2.00 14.33
C GLU A 134 -2.82 2.02 13.56
N LEU A 135 -2.76 2.06 12.22
CA LEU A 135 -3.93 1.99 11.35
C LEU A 135 -4.69 0.67 11.49
N SER A 136 -3.96 -0.45 11.60
CA SER A 136 -4.54 -1.77 11.84
C SER A 136 -5.39 -1.79 13.11
N GLY A 137 -4.87 -1.25 14.22
CA GLY A 137 -5.60 -1.14 15.48
C GLY A 137 -6.88 -0.30 15.34
N LEU A 138 -6.78 0.88 14.70
CA LEU A 138 -7.93 1.75 14.48
C LEU A 138 -9.01 1.10 13.59
N PHE A 139 -8.63 0.31 12.59
CA PHE A 139 -9.57 -0.41 11.72
C PHE A 139 -10.34 -1.47 12.51
N VAL A 140 -9.65 -2.22 13.39
CA VAL A 140 -10.27 -3.20 14.28
C VAL A 140 -11.22 -2.51 15.28
N ASP A 141 -10.78 -1.41 15.90
CA ASP A 141 -11.62 -0.65 16.84
C ASP A 141 -12.90 -0.14 16.16
N LEU A 142 -12.80 0.34 14.92
CA LEU A 142 -13.96 0.75 14.15
C LEU A 142 -14.88 -0.43 13.81
N ALA A 143 -14.32 -1.58 13.42
CA ALA A 143 -15.10 -2.77 13.11
C ALA A 143 -15.90 -3.27 14.33
N ASP A 144 -15.29 -3.25 15.51
CA ASP A 144 -15.95 -3.60 16.76
C ASP A 144 -17.06 -2.60 17.11
N SER A 145 -16.80 -1.30 16.94
CA SER A 145 -17.80 -0.25 17.18
C SER A 145 -18.98 -0.31 16.20
N LEU A 146 -18.75 -0.67 14.94
CA LEU A 146 -19.80 -0.91 13.94
C LEU A 146 -20.62 -2.15 14.27
N SER A 147 -19.98 -3.23 14.73
CA SER A 147 -20.68 -4.42 15.20
C SER A 147 -21.57 -4.12 16.41
N GLU A 148 -21.12 -3.24 17.32
CA GLU A 148 -21.97 -2.77 18.43
C GLU A 148 -23.11 -1.87 17.94
N THR A 149 -22.85 -1.03 16.94
CA THR A 149 -23.88 -0.19 16.29
C THR A 149 -25.00 -1.05 15.73
N ALA A 150 -24.66 -2.14 15.02
CA ALA A 150 -25.63 -3.10 14.52
C ALA A 150 -26.51 -3.67 15.65
N ARG A 151 -25.89 -4.15 16.74
CA ARG A 151 -26.61 -4.68 17.91
C ARG A 151 -27.55 -3.66 18.55
N VAL A 152 -27.13 -2.40 18.64
CA VAL A 152 -27.95 -1.31 19.19
C VAL A 152 -29.18 -1.05 18.30
N VAL A 153 -29.00 -1.01 16.98
CA VAL A 153 -30.10 -0.79 16.02
C VAL A 153 -31.11 -1.93 16.04
N GLU A 154 -30.68 -3.17 16.23
CA GLU A 154 -31.56 -4.34 16.26
C GLU A 154 -32.47 -4.43 17.50
N ARG A 155 -32.11 -3.76 18.59
CA ARG A 155 -32.86 -3.75 19.85
C ARG A 155 -33.56 -2.43 20.10
N SER A 156 -34.37 -2.37 21.15
CA SER A 156 -34.83 -1.09 21.68
C SER A 156 -33.65 -0.33 22.29
N HIS A 157 -33.50 0.92 21.89
CA HIS A 157 -32.42 1.81 22.30
C HIS A 157 -32.97 3.21 22.61
N SER A 158 -32.26 3.95 23.44
CA SER A 158 -32.54 5.36 23.68
C SER A 158 -31.81 6.25 22.68
N ALA A 159 -32.25 7.51 22.56
CA ALA A 159 -31.53 8.52 21.79
C ALA A 159 -30.09 8.74 22.33
N SER A 160 -29.87 8.59 23.64
CA SER A 160 -28.54 8.74 24.22
C SER A 160 -27.60 7.60 23.82
N GLU A 161 -28.10 6.37 23.68
CA GLU A 161 -27.32 5.24 23.20
C GLU A 161 -26.89 5.45 21.74
N ILE A 162 -27.81 5.88 20.87
CA ILE A 162 -27.51 6.19 19.46
C ILE A 162 -26.48 7.32 19.33
N ASN A 163 -26.63 8.39 20.12
CA ASN A 163 -25.67 9.49 20.10
C ASN A 163 -24.28 9.02 20.56
N SER A 164 -24.21 8.23 21.63
CA SER A 164 -22.94 7.72 22.14
C SER A 164 -22.18 6.88 21.12
N ILE A 165 -22.85 5.93 20.44
CA ILE A 165 -22.20 5.10 19.42
C ILE A 165 -21.81 5.92 18.19
N THR A 166 -22.60 6.94 17.85
CA THR A 166 -22.29 7.85 16.74
C THR A 166 -21.03 8.67 17.04
N ASP A 167 -20.91 9.20 18.25
CA ASP A 167 -19.74 9.95 18.71
C ASP A 167 -18.48 9.06 18.71
N THR A 168 -18.59 7.82 19.22
CA THR A 168 -17.50 6.84 19.18
C THR A 168 -17.07 6.53 17.74
N ASN A 169 -18.01 6.19 16.86
CA ASN A 169 -17.71 5.90 15.45
C ASN A 169 -17.03 7.10 14.76
N ASN A 170 -17.54 8.32 14.97
CA ASN A 170 -16.95 9.52 14.39
C ASN A 170 -15.54 9.78 14.90
N SER A 171 -15.32 9.62 16.21
CA SER A 171 -13.99 9.78 16.79
C SER A 171 -12.97 8.80 16.20
N ILE A 172 -13.34 7.53 16.01
CA ILE A 172 -12.43 6.53 15.42
C ILE A 172 -12.17 6.85 13.94
N ARG A 173 -13.22 7.19 13.17
CA ARG A 173 -13.10 7.60 11.76
C ARG A 173 -12.20 8.83 11.59
N ASP A 174 -12.25 9.78 12.53
CA ASP A 174 -11.38 10.96 12.51
C ASP A 174 -9.92 10.59 12.78
N SER A 175 -9.66 9.69 13.74
CA SER A 175 -8.31 9.12 13.96
C SER A 175 -7.79 8.40 12.71
N ILE A 176 -8.62 7.56 12.08
CA ILE A 176 -8.26 6.87 10.84
C ILE A 176 -7.92 7.88 9.74
N ARG A 177 -8.72 8.93 9.56
CA ARG A 177 -8.45 9.97 8.56
C ARG A 177 -7.13 10.69 8.83
N SER A 178 -6.82 10.97 10.10
CA SER A 178 -5.56 11.58 10.50
C SER A 178 -4.38 10.69 10.13
N GLU A 179 -4.41 9.42 10.51
CA GLU A 179 -3.34 8.47 10.23
C GLU A 179 -3.18 8.17 8.73
N CYS A 180 -4.29 8.01 8.00
CA CYS A 180 -4.27 7.87 6.55
C CYS A 180 -3.71 9.11 5.84
N GLY A 181 -3.92 10.31 6.39
CA GLY A 181 -3.36 11.56 5.87
C GLY A 181 -1.87 11.76 6.19
N ALA A 182 -1.30 10.94 7.08
CA ALA A 182 0.10 10.97 7.47
C ALA A 182 0.98 9.95 6.70
N LEU A 183 0.36 9.04 5.94
CA LEU A 183 1.04 8.17 4.98
C LEU A 183 1.71 9.00 3.87
#